data_AF-A0A3E5HKQ7-F1
#
_entry.id   AF-A0A3E5HKQ7-F1
#
_cell.length_a   1.000
_cell.length_b   1.000
_cell.length_c   1.000
_cell.angle_alpha   90.00
_cell.angle_beta   90.00
_cell.angle_gamma   90.00
#
_symmetry.space_group_name_H-M   'P 1'
#
loop_
_entity.id
_entity.type
_entity.pdbx_description
1 polymer ?
#
loop_
_entity_poly.entity_id
_entity_poly.type
_entity_poly.pdbx_seq_one_letter_code
_entity_poly.pdbx_strand_id
1 'polypeptide(L)'
;MYQKESSKAEEFIHHEEILDTLEYAQNNKDNRVLIEQLIEKAALCKGLTHREAAILLECNQPDLIERIFHLAKEIKQKFYGNRIVMFAPLYLSNYCVNGCVYCPYHAKNKTIARKKLTQEEIRREVIALQDMGHKRLALEAGEHPSLNPIEYILESIQTIYSIRHKNGAIRRVNVNIAATTVENYRRLKEAGIGTYILFQETYHKDNYEALHPTGPKSNYAYHTEAMDRAMEGGIDDVGIGVLFGLNTYRYDFIGLLMHAEHLEAKFGVGPHTISVPRICSADDINAGDFPNSISDEIFSKIVAVIRIAVPYTGMIISTRESQESRKKVLELGISQISGGSRTSVGGYAETELPDHNSAQFDVSDTRTLDEVVNWLLELGYIPSFCTACYREGRTGDRFMSLVKSGQIANCCGPNALMTLKEYLEDYASEDTRQKGLKLILKETDRIPNPKIREIAIRNLKAIAAGQRDFRF
;
A
#
# COMPACT_ATOMS: atom_id res chain seq x y z
N MET A 1 14.24 -27.12 -7.26
CA MET A 1 14.45 -26.92 -5.81
C MET A 1 14.31 -25.44 -5.55
N TYR A 2 13.45 -25.05 -4.60
CA TYR A 2 13.21 -23.67 -4.22
C TYR A 2 14.49 -22.98 -3.75
N GLN A 3 14.79 -21.80 -4.29
CA GLN A 3 15.96 -20.99 -3.98
C GLN A 3 15.55 -19.53 -3.74
N LYS A 4 15.28 -19.19 -2.49
CA LYS A 4 14.86 -17.84 -2.09
C LYS A 4 15.86 -16.72 -2.43
N GLU A 5 17.13 -17.00 -2.70
CA GLU A 5 18.14 -15.98 -3.05
C GLU A 5 18.42 -15.90 -4.56
N SER A 6 17.76 -16.74 -5.38
CA SER A 6 17.98 -16.77 -6.82
C SER A 6 17.53 -15.47 -7.49
N SER A 7 18.22 -15.08 -8.57
CA SER A 7 17.79 -13.96 -9.43
C SER A 7 16.79 -14.36 -10.52
N LYS A 8 16.32 -15.62 -10.55
CA LYS A 8 15.38 -16.09 -11.56
C LYS A 8 14.01 -16.30 -10.95
N ALA A 9 12.98 -15.69 -11.55
CA ALA A 9 11.60 -15.70 -11.05
C ALA A 9 11.13 -17.08 -10.59
N GLU A 10 11.28 -18.09 -11.45
CA GLU A 10 10.76 -19.45 -11.21
C GLU A 10 11.56 -20.24 -10.16
N GLU A 11 12.72 -19.76 -9.74
CA GLU A 11 13.52 -20.40 -8.70
C GLU A 11 13.14 -19.87 -7.29
N PHE A 12 12.77 -18.59 -7.16
CA PHE A 12 12.30 -18.00 -5.90
C PHE A 12 10.77 -17.91 -5.77
N ILE A 13 10.03 -18.04 -6.86
CA ILE A 13 8.59 -18.36 -6.90
C ILE A 13 8.45 -19.75 -7.52
N HIS A 14 8.90 -20.76 -6.78
CA HIS A 14 9.00 -22.12 -7.27
C HIS A 14 7.64 -22.83 -7.25
N HIS A 15 7.12 -23.21 -8.42
CA HIS A 15 5.79 -23.80 -8.58
C HIS A 15 5.54 -25.02 -7.68
N GLU A 16 6.41 -26.02 -7.73
CA GLU A 16 6.26 -27.24 -6.93
C GLU A 16 6.33 -26.95 -5.42
N GLU A 17 7.08 -25.93 -4.98
CA GLU A 17 7.12 -25.58 -3.55
C GLU A 17 5.78 -25.01 -3.11
N ILE A 18 5.12 -24.22 -3.97
CA ILE A 18 3.79 -23.70 -3.68
C ILE A 18 2.76 -24.83 -3.65
N LEU A 19 2.82 -25.78 -4.59
CA LEU A 19 1.92 -26.95 -4.58
C LEU A 19 2.12 -27.82 -3.33
N ASP A 20 3.38 -28.14 -2.99
CA ASP A 20 3.73 -28.88 -1.78
C ASP A 20 3.27 -28.13 -0.51
N THR A 21 3.34 -26.80 -0.52
CA THR A 21 2.87 -25.95 0.57
C THR A 21 1.35 -25.99 0.71
N LEU A 22 0.62 -25.90 -0.41
CA LEU A 22 -0.84 -26.00 -0.43
C LEU A 22 -1.31 -27.35 0.11
N GLU A 23 -0.71 -28.44 -0.35
CA GLU A 23 -1.01 -29.79 0.15
C GLU A 23 -0.68 -29.91 1.64
N TYR A 24 0.49 -29.43 2.06
CA TYR A 24 0.89 -29.45 3.46
C TYR A 24 -0.07 -28.65 4.36
N ALA A 25 -0.50 -27.47 3.93
CA ALA A 25 -1.46 -26.65 4.66
C ALA A 25 -2.84 -27.33 4.73
N GLN A 26 -3.30 -27.91 3.63
CA GLN A 26 -4.58 -28.63 3.57
C GLN A 26 -4.59 -29.85 4.49
N ASN A 27 -3.50 -30.61 4.53
CA ASN A 27 -3.35 -31.79 5.40
C ASN A 27 -3.28 -31.41 6.89
N ASN A 28 -2.91 -30.16 7.21
CA ASN A 28 -2.78 -29.66 8.58
C ASN A 28 -3.85 -28.65 9.00
N LYS A 29 -4.86 -28.38 8.17
CA LYS A 29 -5.89 -27.36 8.44
C LYS A 29 -6.68 -27.61 9.74
N ASP A 30 -6.80 -28.88 10.14
CA ASP A 30 -7.50 -29.33 11.35
C ASP A 30 -6.51 -29.68 12.49
N ASN A 31 -5.20 -29.53 12.28
CA ASN A 31 -4.16 -29.84 13.27
C ASN A 31 -4.06 -28.73 14.33
N ARG A 32 -4.96 -28.79 15.32
CA ARG A 32 -5.06 -27.78 16.39
C ARG A 32 -3.74 -27.52 17.10
N VAL A 33 -3.01 -28.57 17.50
CA VAL A 33 -1.75 -28.43 18.25
C VAL A 33 -0.74 -27.63 17.43
N LEU A 34 -0.59 -27.94 16.15
CA LEU A 34 0.31 -27.20 15.26
C LEU A 34 -0.13 -25.75 15.08
N ILE A 35 -1.42 -25.49 14.86
CA ILE A 35 -1.94 -24.13 14.69
C ILE A 35 -1.70 -23.29 15.95
N GLU A 36 -1.93 -23.86 17.13
CA GLU A 36 -1.66 -23.18 18.40
C GLU A 36 -0.18 -22.84 18.59
N GLN A 37 0.71 -23.77 18.25
CA GLN A 37 2.16 -23.54 18.25
C GLN A 37 2.57 -22.43 17.27
N LEU A 38 1.94 -22.35 16.09
CA LEU A 38 2.20 -21.30 15.12
C LEU A 38 1.72 -19.92 15.60
N ILE A 39 0.56 -19.85 16.27
CA ILE A 39 0.07 -18.63 16.92
C ILE A 39 1.06 -18.17 18.00
N GLU A 40 1.54 -19.08 18.85
CA GLU A 40 2.53 -18.78 19.89
C GLU A 40 3.88 -18.31 19.30
N LYS A 41 4.36 -18.99 18.25
CA LYS A 41 5.56 -18.58 17.52
C LYS A 41 5.40 -17.17 16.95
N ALA A 42 4.27 -16.90 16.31
CA ALA A 42 3.96 -15.60 15.71
C ALA A 42 3.85 -14.46 16.74
N ALA A 43 3.41 -14.75 17.97
CA ALA A 43 3.36 -13.76 19.06
C ALA A 43 4.74 -13.18 19.41
N LEU A 44 5.83 -13.89 19.09
CA LEU A 44 7.20 -13.37 19.21
C LEU A 44 7.52 -12.25 18.21
N CYS A 45 6.63 -12.00 17.24
CA CYS A 45 6.75 -10.97 16.20
C CYS A 45 8.00 -11.14 15.31
N LYS A 46 8.46 -12.37 15.09
CA LYS A 46 9.62 -12.69 14.23
C LYS A 46 9.22 -13.17 12.83
N GLY A 47 7.94 -13.04 12.49
CA GLY A 47 7.37 -13.54 11.24
C GLY A 47 7.13 -15.04 11.21
N LEU A 48 6.48 -15.48 10.14
CA LEU A 48 6.24 -16.89 9.80
C LEU A 48 6.72 -17.12 8.37
N THR A 49 7.16 -18.35 8.09
CA THR A 49 7.44 -18.75 6.70
C THR A 49 6.15 -18.85 5.89
N HIS A 50 6.27 -18.84 4.56
CA HIS A 50 5.15 -19.06 3.65
C HIS A 50 4.40 -20.38 3.96
N ARG A 51 5.11 -21.46 4.31
CA ARG A 51 4.49 -22.75 4.70
C ARG A 51 3.66 -22.67 5.98
N GLU A 52 4.20 -21.99 6.99
CA GLU A 52 3.52 -21.83 8.28
C GLU A 52 2.32 -20.90 8.17
N ALA A 53 2.47 -19.79 7.44
CA ALA A 53 1.39 -18.86 7.19
C ALA A 53 0.25 -19.50 6.38
N ALA A 54 0.57 -20.39 5.42
CA ALA A 54 -0.44 -21.14 4.67
C ALA A 54 -1.33 -22.00 5.60
N ILE A 55 -0.77 -22.64 6.64
CA ILE A 55 -1.57 -23.38 7.63
C ILE A 55 -2.57 -22.46 8.34
N LEU A 56 -2.12 -21.28 8.78
CA LEU A 56 -3.02 -20.32 9.43
C LEU A 56 -4.12 -19.86 8.46
N LEU A 57 -3.79 -19.67 7.17
CA LEU A 57 -4.77 -19.32 6.14
C LEU A 57 -5.77 -20.45 5.87
N GLU A 58 -5.39 -21.73 5.98
CA GLU A 58 -6.31 -22.87 5.82
C GLU A 58 -7.14 -23.21 7.06
N CYS A 59 -6.76 -22.74 8.25
CA CYS A 59 -7.47 -23.05 9.49
C CYS A 59 -9.00 -22.78 9.41
N ASN A 60 -9.83 -23.79 9.63
CA ASN A 60 -11.29 -23.71 9.56
C ASN A 60 -11.97 -23.70 10.95
N GLN A 61 -11.19 -23.77 12.03
CA GLN A 61 -11.68 -23.86 13.42
C GLN A 61 -12.03 -22.45 13.94
N PRO A 62 -13.30 -22.16 14.27
CA PRO A 62 -13.73 -20.79 14.60
C PRO A 62 -12.97 -20.14 15.77
N ASP A 63 -12.73 -20.88 16.86
CA ASP A 63 -11.99 -20.38 18.03
C ASP A 63 -10.53 -20.03 17.71
N LEU A 64 -9.89 -20.81 16.83
CA LEU A 64 -8.52 -20.54 16.37
C LEU A 64 -8.47 -19.36 15.39
N ILE A 65 -9.48 -19.20 14.52
CA ILE A 65 -9.60 -18.03 13.64
C ILE A 65 -9.73 -16.75 14.47
N GLU A 66 -10.53 -16.75 15.53
CA GLU A 66 -10.62 -15.62 16.46
C GLU A 66 -9.28 -15.31 17.12
N ARG A 67 -8.53 -16.33 17.55
CA ARG A 67 -7.16 -16.15 18.07
C ARG A 67 -6.19 -15.58 17.04
N ILE A 68 -6.29 -16.00 15.78
CA ILE A 68 -5.51 -15.43 14.66
C ILE A 68 -5.83 -13.94 14.49
N PHE A 69 -7.11 -13.56 14.48
CA PHE A 69 -7.52 -12.15 14.39
C PHE A 69 -7.06 -11.32 15.59
N HIS A 70 -7.17 -11.88 16.79
CA HIS A 70 -6.69 -11.24 18.01
C HIS A 70 -5.19 -10.98 17.94
N LEU A 71 -4.41 -11.99 17.57
CA LEU A 71 -2.96 -11.87 17.43
C LEU A 71 -2.57 -10.82 16.38
N ALA A 72 -3.24 -10.81 15.21
CA ALA A 72 -2.98 -9.83 14.16
C ALA A 72 -3.21 -8.39 14.66
N LYS A 73 -4.28 -8.18 15.45
CA LYS A 73 -4.58 -6.90 16.11
C LYS A 73 -3.51 -6.50 17.13
N GLU A 74 -3.02 -7.44 17.95
CA GLU A 74 -1.94 -7.20 18.91
C GLU A 74 -0.63 -6.80 18.20
N ILE A 75 -0.24 -7.54 17.16
CA ILE A 75 0.94 -7.23 16.36
C ILE A 75 0.82 -5.85 15.70
N LYS A 76 -0.34 -5.55 15.10
CA LYS A 76 -0.62 -4.23 14.53
C LYS A 76 -0.45 -3.15 15.60
N GLN A 77 -1.04 -3.35 16.78
CA GLN A 77 -0.97 -2.36 17.85
C GLN A 77 0.45 -2.15 18.38
N LYS A 78 1.24 -3.21 18.46
CA LYS A 78 2.63 -3.16 18.92
C LYS A 78 3.51 -2.29 18.02
N PHE A 79 3.38 -2.40 16.70
CA PHE A 79 4.26 -1.68 15.77
C PHE A 79 3.62 -0.39 15.22
N TYR A 80 2.37 -0.44 14.79
CA TYR A 80 1.68 0.68 14.14
C TYR A 80 0.80 1.47 15.12
N GLY A 81 0.40 0.84 16.22
CA GLY A 81 -0.57 1.43 17.13
C GLY A 81 -1.88 1.77 16.42
N ASN A 82 -2.49 2.85 16.88
CA ASN A 82 -3.70 3.42 16.28
C ASN A 82 -3.40 4.29 15.04
N ARG A 83 -2.14 4.37 14.57
CA ARG A 83 -1.80 5.25 13.44
C ARG A 83 -2.26 4.63 12.12
N ILE A 84 -2.85 5.46 11.27
CA ILE A 84 -3.22 5.12 9.89
C ILE A 84 -2.68 6.20 8.97
N VAL A 85 -1.77 5.83 8.07
CA VAL A 85 -1.14 6.78 7.15
C VAL A 85 -2.06 7.03 5.94
N MET A 86 -2.32 8.30 5.64
CA MET A 86 -3.20 8.73 4.56
C MET A 86 -2.39 9.06 3.31
N PHE A 87 -2.90 8.67 2.14
CA PHE A 87 -2.38 9.07 0.83
C PHE A 87 -3.51 9.19 -0.20
N ALA A 88 -3.18 9.65 -1.40
CA ALA A 88 -4.07 9.62 -2.55
C ALA A 88 -3.33 9.06 -3.78
N PRO A 89 -3.98 8.27 -4.64
CA PRO A 89 -3.45 7.96 -5.96
C PRO A 89 -3.56 9.19 -6.87
N LEU A 90 -2.61 9.41 -7.77
CA LEU A 90 -2.69 10.42 -8.83
C LEU A 90 -2.42 9.73 -10.17
N TYR A 91 -3.47 9.59 -10.98
CA TYR A 91 -3.41 8.98 -12.29
C TYR A 91 -2.91 9.99 -13.32
N LEU A 92 -1.71 9.78 -13.84
CA LEU A 92 -1.06 10.69 -14.80
C LEU A 92 -1.49 10.39 -16.24
N SER A 93 -1.65 9.11 -16.56
CA SER A 93 -2.05 8.69 -17.90
C SER A 93 -2.63 7.28 -17.90
N ASN A 94 -3.65 7.08 -18.73
CA ASN A 94 -4.24 5.77 -19.00
C ASN A 94 -3.89 5.19 -20.37
N TYR A 95 -2.92 5.78 -21.09
CA TYR A 95 -2.38 5.14 -22.29
C TYR A 95 -1.61 3.88 -21.90
N CYS A 96 -1.99 2.74 -22.48
CA CYS A 96 -1.38 1.46 -22.18
C CYS A 96 -1.37 0.57 -23.43
N VAL A 97 -0.25 -0.12 -23.68
CA VAL A 97 -0.10 -1.07 -24.80
C VAL A 97 -0.44 -2.51 -24.42
N ASN A 98 -0.63 -2.79 -23.13
CA ASN A 98 -0.89 -4.15 -22.65
C ASN A 98 -2.35 -4.59 -22.88
N GLY A 99 -2.54 -5.90 -22.92
CA GLY A 99 -3.83 -6.56 -23.10
C GLY A 99 -4.43 -7.15 -21.82
N CYS A 100 -4.12 -6.61 -20.64
CA CYS A 100 -4.56 -7.17 -19.35
C CYS A 100 -6.08 -7.33 -19.31
N VAL A 101 -6.58 -8.56 -19.14
CA VAL A 101 -8.03 -8.87 -19.31
C VAL A 101 -8.92 -8.37 -18.17
N TYR A 102 -8.33 -7.78 -17.13
CA TYR A 102 -9.00 -7.33 -15.91
C TYR A 102 -8.91 -5.81 -15.71
N CYS A 103 -8.32 -5.08 -16.66
CA CYS A 103 -8.04 -3.65 -16.53
C CYS A 103 -8.63 -2.87 -17.69
N PRO A 104 -9.46 -1.83 -17.44
CA PRO A 104 -10.10 -1.06 -18.51
C PRO A 104 -9.08 -0.31 -19.37
N TYR A 105 -7.85 -0.09 -18.87
CA TYR A 105 -6.81 0.58 -19.63
C TYR A 105 -6.21 -0.30 -20.72
N HIS A 106 -6.60 -1.57 -20.85
CA HIS A 106 -6.04 -2.45 -21.88
C HIS A 106 -6.21 -1.88 -23.29
N ALA A 107 -5.26 -2.16 -24.19
CA ALA A 107 -5.15 -1.52 -25.51
C ALA A 107 -6.39 -1.71 -26.42
N LYS A 108 -7.16 -2.78 -26.18
CA LYS A 108 -8.38 -3.11 -26.93
C LYS A 108 -9.61 -2.28 -26.51
N ASN A 109 -9.61 -1.69 -25.31
CA ASN A 109 -10.75 -0.90 -24.82
C ASN A 109 -10.81 0.40 -25.63
N LYS A 110 -11.92 0.61 -26.33
CA LYS A 110 -12.23 1.81 -27.13
C LYS A 110 -13.34 2.67 -26.54
N THR A 111 -13.97 2.23 -25.45
CA THR A 111 -15.03 2.96 -24.73
C THR A 111 -14.46 3.94 -23.72
N ILE A 112 -13.33 3.61 -23.09
CA ILE A 112 -12.68 4.49 -22.12
C ILE A 112 -11.95 5.68 -22.77
N ALA A 113 -12.12 6.87 -22.20
CA ALA A 113 -11.48 8.09 -22.70
C ALA A 113 -9.96 8.06 -22.43
N ARG A 114 -9.14 8.13 -23.49
CA ARG A 114 -7.67 8.14 -23.34
C ARG A 114 -7.15 9.53 -23.01
N LYS A 115 -6.42 9.64 -21.89
CA LYS A 115 -5.91 10.89 -21.33
C LYS A 115 -4.47 10.75 -20.85
N LYS A 116 -3.74 11.85 -20.93
CA LYS A 116 -2.41 12.05 -20.37
C LYS A 116 -2.34 13.50 -19.89
N LEU A 117 -1.98 13.70 -18.63
CA LEU A 117 -1.86 15.04 -18.08
C LEU A 117 -0.61 15.74 -18.61
N THR A 118 -0.76 16.98 -19.01
CA THR A 118 0.33 17.95 -19.18
C THR A 118 0.92 18.34 -17.82
N GLN A 119 2.12 18.92 -17.80
CA GLN A 119 2.72 19.39 -16.55
C GLN A 119 1.87 20.47 -15.85
N GLU A 120 1.12 21.28 -16.61
CA GLU A 120 0.22 22.27 -16.03
C GLU A 120 -1.06 21.64 -15.46
N GLU A 121 -1.59 20.59 -16.10
CA GLU A 121 -2.67 19.80 -15.49
C GLU A 121 -2.20 19.09 -14.23
N ILE A 122 -1.01 18.50 -14.22
CA ILE A 122 -0.41 17.91 -13.01
C ILE A 122 -0.31 18.98 -11.92
N ARG A 123 0.06 20.22 -12.27
CA ARG A 123 0.08 21.33 -11.31
C ARG A 123 -1.29 21.57 -10.68
N ARG A 124 -2.35 21.64 -11.50
CA ARG A 124 -3.73 21.83 -11.02
C ARG A 124 -4.18 20.67 -10.12
N GLU A 125 -3.91 19.43 -10.52
CA GLU A 125 -4.22 18.24 -9.71
C GLU A 125 -3.52 18.26 -8.36
N VAL A 126 -2.22 18.59 -8.34
CA VAL A 126 -1.44 18.64 -7.10
C VAL A 126 -1.90 19.78 -6.20
N ILE A 127 -2.29 20.93 -6.75
CA ILE A 127 -2.90 22.02 -5.97
C ILE A 127 -4.20 21.56 -5.33
N ALA A 128 -5.09 20.90 -6.09
CA ALA A 128 -6.35 20.36 -5.55
C ALA A 128 -6.08 19.35 -4.42
N LEU A 129 -5.14 18.42 -4.61
CA LEU A 129 -4.74 17.46 -3.59
C LEU A 129 -4.13 18.13 -2.34
N GLN A 130 -3.34 19.19 -2.52
CA GLN A 130 -2.80 19.97 -1.40
C GLN A 130 -3.89 20.74 -0.65
N ASP A 131 -4.88 21.27 -1.35
CA ASP A 131 -6.05 21.95 -0.78
C ASP A 131 -6.99 20.99 -0.03
N MET A 132 -7.03 19.72 -0.43
CA MET A 132 -7.70 18.68 0.37
C MET A 132 -6.93 18.36 1.66
N GLY A 133 -5.62 18.61 1.69
CA GLY A 133 -4.75 18.37 2.83
C GLY A 133 -3.75 17.22 2.65
N HIS A 134 -3.71 16.57 1.49
CA HIS A 134 -2.75 15.49 1.22
C HIS A 134 -1.30 15.98 1.30
N LYS A 135 -0.42 15.07 1.74
CA LYS A 135 1.05 15.25 1.77
C LYS A 135 1.80 14.08 1.14
N ARG A 136 1.08 13.03 0.73
CA ARG A 136 1.60 11.76 0.20
C ARG A 136 0.80 11.36 -1.02
N LEU A 137 1.47 11.07 -2.12
CA LEU A 137 0.86 10.59 -3.36
C LEU A 137 1.41 9.22 -3.76
N ALA A 138 0.60 8.46 -4.48
CA ALA A 138 1.04 7.32 -5.28
C ALA A 138 0.74 7.63 -6.75
N LEU A 139 1.77 7.74 -7.59
CA LEU A 139 1.58 7.98 -9.02
C LEU A 139 1.20 6.70 -9.72
N GLU A 140 0.21 6.81 -10.61
CA GLU A 140 -0.31 5.70 -11.39
C GLU A 140 -0.24 6.08 -12.88
N ALA A 141 0.37 5.24 -13.71
CA ALA A 141 0.40 5.45 -15.16
C ALA A 141 0.39 4.12 -15.93
N GLY A 142 -0.38 4.08 -17.02
CA GLY A 142 -0.36 2.97 -17.97
C GLY A 142 0.98 2.82 -18.68
N GLU A 143 1.29 1.61 -19.15
CA GLU A 143 2.56 1.32 -19.83
C GLU A 143 2.46 1.68 -21.31
N HIS A 144 3.13 2.77 -21.72
CA HIS A 144 3.21 3.14 -23.13
C HIS A 144 4.59 3.69 -23.49
N PRO A 145 5.38 3.03 -24.36
CA PRO A 145 6.77 3.41 -24.62
C PRO A 145 6.98 4.85 -25.08
N SER A 146 6.12 5.37 -25.95
CA SER A 146 6.24 6.74 -26.48
C SER A 146 5.39 7.80 -25.77
N LEU A 147 4.21 7.44 -25.26
CA LEU A 147 3.31 8.39 -24.59
C LEU A 147 3.62 8.54 -23.10
N ASN A 148 4.06 7.46 -22.44
CA ASN A 148 4.45 7.47 -21.03
C ASN A 148 5.92 7.03 -20.88
N PRO A 149 6.87 7.68 -21.57
CA PRO A 149 8.28 7.36 -21.41
C PRO A 149 8.72 7.74 -19.99
N ILE A 150 9.82 7.16 -19.52
CA ILE A 150 10.33 7.42 -18.17
C ILE A 150 10.62 8.91 -17.95
N GLU A 151 11.03 9.65 -18.98
CA GLU A 151 11.25 11.11 -18.95
C GLU A 151 9.99 11.86 -18.51
N TYR A 152 8.81 11.46 -18.99
CA TYR A 152 7.55 12.07 -18.58
C TYR A 152 7.24 11.81 -17.10
N ILE A 153 7.52 10.60 -16.60
CA ILE A 153 7.32 10.25 -15.20
C ILE A 153 8.27 11.06 -14.30
N LEU A 154 9.55 11.18 -14.69
CA LEU A 154 10.55 11.95 -13.95
C LEU A 154 10.22 13.44 -13.92
N GLU A 155 9.82 14.02 -15.06
CA GLU A 155 9.35 15.41 -15.15
C GLU A 155 8.12 15.63 -14.26
N SER A 156 7.18 14.68 -14.26
CA SER A 156 5.99 14.74 -13.40
C SER A 156 6.35 14.75 -11.92
N ILE A 157 7.28 13.88 -11.47
CA ILE A 157 7.78 13.85 -10.09
C ILE A 157 8.41 15.20 -9.71
N GLN A 158 9.23 15.77 -10.59
CA GLN A 158 9.84 17.08 -10.37
C GLN A 158 8.77 18.18 -10.25
N THR A 159 7.78 18.20 -11.14
CA THR A 159 6.65 19.12 -11.09
C THR A 159 5.92 19.01 -9.76
N ILE A 160 5.57 17.79 -9.33
CA ILE A 160 4.85 17.54 -8.06
C ILE A 160 5.64 18.09 -6.86
N TYR A 161 6.93 17.79 -6.77
CA TYR A 161 7.75 18.25 -5.64
C TYR A 161 8.01 19.75 -5.65
N SER A 162 7.98 20.40 -6.82
CA SER A 162 8.15 21.86 -6.96
C SER A 162 6.97 22.67 -6.40
N ILE A 163 5.79 22.06 -6.30
CA ILE A 163 4.56 22.79 -5.98
C ILE A 163 4.42 22.98 -4.47
N ARG A 164 4.20 24.23 -4.09
CA ARG A 164 3.76 24.66 -2.77
C ARG A 164 2.52 25.52 -2.96
N HIS A 165 1.43 25.17 -2.29
CA HIS A 165 0.19 25.92 -2.35
C HIS A 165 -0.35 26.14 -0.94
N LYS A 166 -0.44 27.40 -0.50
CA LYS A 166 -0.74 27.77 0.89
C LYS A 166 0.22 27.05 1.86
N ASN A 167 -0.30 26.33 2.86
CA ASN A 167 0.47 25.48 3.77
C ASN A 167 0.69 24.05 3.24
N GLY A 168 0.23 23.76 2.01
CA GLY A 168 0.31 22.47 1.35
C GLY A 168 1.67 22.19 0.71
N ALA A 169 2.08 20.93 0.79
CA ALA A 169 3.24 20.39 0.10
C ALA A 169 3.11 18.88 -0.03
N ILE A 170 3.36 18.32 -1.21
CA ILE A 170 3.59 16.88 -1.34
C ILE A 170 5.01 16.58 -0.87
N ARG A 171 5.13 15.72 0.14
CA ARG A 171 6.38 15.45 0.87
C ARG A 171 6.92 14.03 0.61
N ARG A 172 6.12 13.17 -0.03
CA ARG A 172 6.55 11.84 -0.51
C ARG A 172 5.69 11.43 -1.71
N VAL A 173 6.35 11.01 -2.78
CA VAL A 173 5.73 10.48 -3.98
C VAL A 173 6.15 9.03 -4.14
N ASN A 174 5.20 8.10 -3.97
CA ASN A 174 5.38 6.71 -4.39
C ASN A 174 5.05 6.60 -5.88
N VAL A 175 5.60 5.59 -6.56
CA VAL A 175 5.44 5.42 -8.00
C VAL A 175 4.99 3.99 -8.31
N ASN A 176 3.87 3.87 -8.99
CA ASN A 176 3.33 2.62 -9.53
C ASN A 176 3.28 2.73 -11.06
N ILE A 177 4.35 2.21 -11.68
CA ILE A 177 4.49 2.08 -13.13
C ILE A 177 4.97 0.67 -13.44
N ALA A 178 4.75 0.22 -14.68
CA ALA A 178 5.14 -1.12 -15.12
C ALA A 178 6.63 -1.44 -14.89
N ALA A 179 6.93 -2.74 -14.87
CA ALA A 179 8.29 -3.27 -14.72
C ALA A 179 9.24 -2.63 -15.76
N THR A 180 10.40 -2.17 -15.30
CA THR A 180 11.36 -1.49 -16.17
C THR A 180 12.80 -1.90 -15.85
N THR A 181 13.76 -1.21 -16.47
CA THR A 181 15.18 -1.54 -16.37
C THR A 181 15.80 -0.98 -15.08
N VAL A 182 16.91 -1.58 -14.63
CA VAL A 182 17.73 -1.08 -13.52
C VAL A 182 18.09 0.39 -13.69
N GLU A 183 18.37 0.81 -14.94
CA GLU A 183 18.70 2.21 -15.25
C GLU A 183 17.52 3.15 -14.98
N ASN A 184 16.31 2.79 -15.41
CA ASN A 184 15.13 3.60 -15.13
C ASN A 184 14.81 3.62 -13.63
N TYR A 185 15.04 2.52 -12.91
CA TYR A 185 14.91 2.50 -11.45
C TYR A 185 15.94 3.39 -10.74
N ARG A 186 17.19 3.43 -11.21
CA ARG A 186 18.21 4.36 -10.73
C ARG A 186 17.78 5.81 -10.92
N ARG A 187 17.25 6.15 -12.11
CA ARG A 187 16.71 7.49 -12.40
C ARG A 187 15.53 7.85 -11.49
N LEU A 188 14.65 6.88 -11.18
CA LEU A 188 13.57 7.09 -10.20
C LEU A 188 14.11 7.34 -8.79
N LYS A 189 15.13 6.59 -8.36
CA LYS A 189 15.81 6.82 -7.07
C LYS A 189 16.40 8.22 -7.00
N GLU A 190 17.08 8.67 -8.05
CA GLU A 190 17.66 10.01 -8.16
C GLU A 190 16.60 11.12 -8.16
N ALA A 191 15.41 10.86 -8.72
CA ALA A 191 14.26 11.77 -8.66
C ALA A 191 13.62 11.84 -7.25
N GLY A 192 14.07 11.05 -6.29
CA GLY A 192 13.61 11.10 -4.90
C GLY A 192 12.21 10.51 -4.72
N ILE A 193 11.94 9.35 -5.30
CA ILE A 193 10.72 8.61 -5.00
C ILE A 193 10.74 8.05 -3.57
N GLY A 194 9.56 7.87 -2.98
CA GLY A 194 9.36 7.20 -1.70
C GLY A 194 9.44 5.69 -1.84
N THR A 195 8.38 5.08 -2.38
CA THR A 195 8.30 3.63 -2.63
C THR A 195 8.02 3.37 -4.10
N TYR A 196 8.76 2.43 -4.70
CA TYR A 196 8.35 1.85 -5.98
C TYR A 196 7.35 0.72 -5.72
N ILE A 197 6.17 0.81 -6.31
CA ILE A 197 5.09 -0.14 -6.13
C ILE A 197 4.88 -0.87 -7.46
N LEU A 198 4.80 -2.20 -7.39
CA LEU A 198 4.43 -3.02 -8.53
C LEU A 198 3.67 -4.23 -8.01
N PHE A 199 2.44 -4.42 -8.49
CA PHE A 199 1.68 -5.61 -8.17
C PHE A 199 2.11 -6.71 -9.12
N GLN A 200 2.43 -7.88 -8.56
CA GLN A 200 2.63 -9.08 -9.36
C GLN A 200 1.31 -9.52 -10.02
N GLU A 201 0.17 -9.07 -9.47
CA GLU A 201 -1.19 -9.41 -9.90
C GLU A 201 -1.55 -10.84 -9.54
N THR A 202 -0.81 -11.82 -10.09
CA THR A 202 -0.87 -13.24 -9.73
C THR A 202 0.52 -13.86 -9.87
N TYR A 203 0.89 -14.69 -8.90
CA TYR A 203 2.16 -15.42 -8.88
C TYR A 203 2.09 -16.74 -9.67
N HIS A 204 0.89 -17.20 -10.05
CA HIS A 204 0.75 -18.40 -10.88
C HIS A 204 1.08 -18.09 -12.33
N LYS A 205 2.20 -18.59 -12.84
CA LYS A 205 2.74 -18.27 -14.18
C LYS A 205 1.73 -18.47 -15.31
N ASP A 206 1.12 -19.65 -15.43
CA ASP A 206 0.20 -19.91 -16.56
C ASP A 206 -1.02 -18.99 -16.54
N ASN A 207 -1.58 -18.75 -15.34
CA ASN A 207 -2.67 -17.80 -15.19
C ASN A 207 -2.22 -16.36 -15.45
N TYR A 208 -0.99 -15.99 -15.06
CA TYR A 208 -0.42 -14.68 -15.37
C TYR A 208 -0.36 -14.46 -16.87
N GLU A 209 0.18 -15.40 -17.64
CA GLU A 209 0.29 -15.31 -19.10
C GLU A 209 -1.09 -15.26 -19.76
N ALA A 210 -2.06 -16.02 -19.25
CA ALA A 210 -3.45 -15.97 -19.72
C ALA A 210 -4.12 -14.62 -19.45
N LEU A 211 -3.87 -14.01 -18.29
CA LEU A 211 -4.41 -12.70 -17.91
C LEU A 211 -3.70 -11.54 -18.61
N HIS A 212 -2.49 -11.75 -19.12
CA HIS A 212 -1.65 -10.77 -19.80
C HIS A 212 -1.26 -11.22 -21.22
N PRO A 213 -2.23 -11.42 -22.13
CA PRO A 213 -1.99 -12.08 -23.42
C PRO A 213 -1.08 -11.29 -24.38
N THR A 214 -0.96 -9.97 -24.21
CA THR A 214 -0.22 -9.10 -25.14
C THR A 214 0.45 -7.92 -24.44
N GLY A 215 1.53 -7.43 -25.03
CA GLY A 215 2.31 -6.28 -24.54
C GLY A 215 3.49 -6.69 -23.65
N PRO A 216 4.36 -5.75 -23.24
CA PRO A 216 5.55 -6.08 -22.45
C PRO A 216 5.24 -6.79 -21.13
N LYS A 217 4.08 -6.51 -20.52
CA LYS A 217 3.64 -7.14 -19.28
C LYS A 217 3.38 -8.65 -19.41
N SER A 218 3.26 -9.22 -20.62
CA SER A 218 3.05 -10.67 -20.80
C SER A 218 4.21 -11.52 -20.30
N ASN A 219 5.41 -10.95 -20.18
CA ASN A 219 6.59 -11.67 -19.70
C ASN A 219 6.56 -11.79 -18.17
N TYR A 220 6.11 -12.95 -17.68
CA TYR A 220 6.04 -13.28 -16.25
C TYR A 220 7.38 -13.05 -15.53
N ALA A 221 8.46 -13.65 -16.03
CA ALA A 221 9.76 -13.59 -15.36
C ALA A 221 10.28 -12.15 -15.25
N TYR A 222 10.19 -11.38 -16.34
CA TYR A 222 10.60 -9.99 -16.34
C TYR A 222 9.78 -9.15 -15.34
N HIS A 223 8.48 -9.41 -15.21
CA HIS A 223 7.63 -8.70 -14.25
C HIS A 223 7.93 -9.10 -12.81
N THR A 224 8.13 -10.39 -12.53
CA THR A 224 8.45 -10.90 -11.19
C THR A 224 9.82 -10.46 -10.68
N GLU A 225 10.82 -10.42 -11.56
CA GLU A 225 12.19 -9.96 -11.25
C GLU A 225 12.32 -8.43 -11.18
N ALA A 226 11.22 -7.68 -11.33
CA ALA A 226 11.25 -6.22 -11.37
C ALA A 226 11.68 -5.60 -10.02
N MET A 227 11.35 -6.24 -8.90
CA MET A 227 11.75 -5.74 -7.58
C MET A 227 13.25 -5.92 -7.34
N ASP A 228 13.85 -6.99 -7.85
CA ASP A 228 15.30 -7.17 -7.87
C ASP A 228 15.96 -6.02 -8.62
N ARG A 229 15.48 -5.75 -9.84
CA ARG A 229 16.01 -4.64 -10.67
C ARG A 229 15.81 -3.28 -10.00
N ALA A 230 14.72 -3.09 -9.26
CA ALA A 230 14.47 -1.86 -8.50
C ALA A 230 15.49 -1.68 -7.35
N MET A 231 15.73 -2.75 -6.59
CA MET A 231 16.72 -2.76 -5.50
C MET A 231 18.16 -2.62 -6.02
N GLU A 232 18.50 -3.28 -7.13
CA GLU A 232 19.76 -3.08 -7.85
C GLU A 232 19.92 -1.64 -8.37
N GLY A 233 18.81 -0.99 -8.73
CA GLY A 233 18.73 0.44 -9.07
C GLY A 233 18.89 1.38 -7.87
N GLY A 234 18.98 0.84 -6.65
CA GLY A 234 19.14 1.60 -5.39
C GLY A 234 17.82 2.01 -4.72
N ILE A 235 16.67 1.51 -5.19
CA ILE A 235 15.38 1.71 -4.54
C ILE A 235 15.25 0.69 -3.39
N ASP A 236 15.35 1.18 -2.17
CA ASP A 236 15.37 0.41 -0.93
C ASP A 236 13.99 0.25 -0.26
N ASP A 237 13.02 1.09 -0.64
CA ASP A 237 11.61 0.93 -0.28
C ASP A 237 10.83 0.44 -1.51
N VAL A 238 10.51 -0.86 -1.56
CA VAL A 238 9.62 -1.45 -2.59
C VAL A 238 8.28 -1.90 -2.02
N GLY A 239 7.25 -1.92 -2.85
CA GLY A 239 5.89 -2.32 -2.49
C GLY A 239 5.34 -3.38 -3.43
N ILE A 240 5.12 -4.59 -2.92
CA ILE A 240 4.54 -5.71 -3.70
C ILE A 240 3.03 -5.79 -3.49
N GLY A 241 2.33 -6.54 -4.34
CA GLY A 241 0.90 -6.75 -4.19
C GLY A 241 0.34 -7.83 -5.12
N VAL A 242 -0.86 -8.29 -4.79
CA VAL A 242 -1.65 -9.28 -5.53
C VAL A 242 -3.03 -8.67 -5.78
N LEU A 243 -3.56 -8.84 -7.00
CA LEU A 243 -4.94 -8.50 -7.28
C LEU A 243 -5.81 -9.72 -6.95
N PHE A 244 -6.29 -9.75 -5.71
CA PHE A 244 -7.08 -10.88 -5.23
C PHE A 244 -8.42 -10.98 -5.97
N GLY A 245 -8.79 -12.19 -6.34
CA GLY A 245 -10.02 -12.45 -7.10
C GLY A 245 -9.78 -12.80 -8.57
N LEU A 246 -8.58 -12.56 -9.11
CA LEU A 246 -8.25 -12.99 -10.46
C LEU A 246 -8.16 -14.53 -10.55
N ASN A 247 -7.41 -15.14 -9.62
CA ASN A 247 -7.11 -16.57 -9.59
C ASN A 247 -7.18 -17.13 -8.16
N THR A 248 -6.61 -18.33 -7.98
CA THR A 248 -6.53 -19.06 -6.71
C THR A 248 -5.78 -18.25 -5.64
N TYR A 249 -6.52 -17.57 -4.77
CA TYR A 249 -5.95 -16.67 -3.74
C TYR A 249 -4.91 -17.34 -2.83
N ARG A 250 -5.04 -18.66 -2.59
CA ARG A 250 -4.10 -19.43 -1.75
C ARG A 250 -2.70 -19.50 -2.37
N TYR A 251 -2.65 -19.79 -3.68
CA TYR A 251 -1.40 -19.82 -4.44
C TYR A 251 -0.74 -18.44 -4.41
N ASP A 252 -1.51 -17.39 -4.72
CA ASP A 252 -0.98 -16.03 -4.76
C ASP A 252 -0.56 -15.53 -3.38
N PHE A 253 -1.25 -15.93 -2.31
CA PHE A 253 -0.85 -15.64 -0.94
C PHE A 253 0.51 -16.27 -0.59
N ILE A 254 0.73 -17.53 -0.95
CA ILE A 254 2.01 -18.20 -0.72
C ILE A 254 3.11 -17.53 -1.54
N GLY A 255 2.88 -17.30 -2.84
CA GLY A 255 3.83 -16.62 -3.72
C GLY A 255 4.17 -15.21 -3.24
N LEU A 256 3.21 -14.47 -2.70
CA LEU A 256 3.42 -13.15 -2.10
C LEU A 256 4.37 -13.22 -0.90
N LEU A 257 4.24 -14.22 -0.03
CA LEU A 257 5.14 -14.41 1.11
C LEU A 257 6.52 -14.92 0.67
N MET A 258 6.60 -15.81 -0.32
CA MET A 258 7.87 -16.24 -0.91
C MET A 258 8.63 -15.06 -1.53
N HIS A 259 7.93 -14.13 -2.19
CA HIS A 259 8.55 -12.91 -2.71
C HIS A 259 9.06 -12.00 -1.58
N ALA A 260 8.31 -11.87 -0.48
CA ALA A 260 8.79 -11.12 0.68
C ALA A 260 10.04 -11.76 1.32
N GLU A 261 10.05 -13.09 1.45
CA GLU A 261 11.21 -13.86 1.90
C GLU A 261 12.41 -13.70 0.98
N HIS A 262 12.19 -13.71 -0.34
CA HIS A 262 13.22 -13.51 -1.34
C HIS A 262 13.91 -12.16 -1.19
N LEU A 263 13.12 -11.07 -1.12
CA LEU A 263 13.67 -9.72 -0.97
C LEU A 263 14.49 -9.58 0.32
N GLU A 264 13.98 -10.11 1.44
CA GLU A 264 14.72 -10.07 2.72
C GLU A 264 16.00 -10.93 2.66
N ALA A 265 15.96 -12.11 2.06
CA ALA A 265 17.11 -12.99 1.96
C ALA A 265 18.21 -12.43 1.04
N LYS A 266 17.83 -11.91 -0.14
CA LYS A 266 18.77 -11.47 -1.17
C LYS A 266 19.32 -10.07 -0.91
N PHE A 267 18.49 -9.15 -0.45
CA PHE A 267 18.85 -7.74 -0.31
C PHE A 267 18.96 -7.28 1.16
N GLY A 268 18.70 -8.17 2.12
CA GLY A 268 18.75 -7.87 3.55
C GLY A 268 17.53 -7.11 4.07
N VAL A 269 16.57 -6.78 3.20
CA VAL A 269 15.34 -6.07 3.55
C VAL A 269 14.17 -6.53 2.69
N GLY A 270 13.07 -6.91 3.36
CA GLY A 270 11.82 -7.27 2.68
C GLY A 270 11.06 -6.03 2.15
N PRO A 271 9.85 -6.23 1.59
CA PRO A 271 9.05 -5.12 1.07
C PRO A 271 8.65 -4.13 2.18
N HIS A 272 8.69 -2.84 1.84
CA HIS A 272 8.21 -1.76 2.71
C HIS A 272 6.69 -1.84 2.88
N THR A 273 5.98 -2.20 1.81
CA THR A 273 4.51 -2.37 1.82
C THR A 273 4.04 -3.58 1.04
N ILE A 274 2.91 -4.14 1.48
CA ILE A 274 2.08 -5.06 0.71
C ILE A 274 0.73 -4.41 0.44
N SER A 275 0.34 -4.34 -0.82
CA SER A 275 -1.00 -3.92 -1.25
C SER A 275 -1.88 -5.14 -1.46
N VAL A 276 -3.13 -5.06 -1.00
CA VAL A 276 -4.11 -6.15 -1.07
C VAL A 276 -5.39 -5.77 -1.84
N PRO A 277 -5.31 -5.23 -3.08
CA PRO A 277 -6.51 -4.90 -3.85
C PRO A 277 -7.32 -6.17 -4.19
N ARG A 278 -8.65 -6.06 -4.18
CA ARG A 278 -9.54 -7.05 -4.82
C ARG A 278 -9.95 -6.58 -6.22
N ILE A 279 -10.27 -7.54 -7.09
CA ILE A 279 -10.88 -7.26 -8.40
C ILE A 279 -12.16 -6.44 -8.21
N CYS A 280 -12.33 -5.41 -9.03
CA CYS A 280 -13.51 -4.55 -9.05
C CYS A 280 -13.96 -4.39 -10.49
N SER A 281 -15.25 -4.13 -10.67
CA SER A 281 -15.77 -3.73 -11.97
C SER A 281 -15.17 -2.39 -12.40
N ALA A 282 -15.13 -2.20 -13.70
CA ALA A 282 -14.69 -0.98 -14.35
C ALA A 282 -15.38 -0.85 -15.72
N ASP A 283 -15.06 0.21 -16.47
CA ASP A 283 -15.42 0.28 -17.89
C ASP A 283 -14.98 -0.99 -18.61
N ASP A 284 -15.84 -1.59 -19.44
CA ASP A 284 -15.66 -2.87 -20.16
C ASP A 284 -15.20 -4.12 -19.37
N ILE A 285 -15.09 -4.04 -18.04
CA ILE A 285 -14.68 -5.13 -17.15
C ILE A 285 -15.77 -5.42 -16.10
N ASN A 286 -16.28 -6.65 -16.08
CA ASN A 286 -17.19 -7.10 -15.04
C ASN A 286 -16.46 -7.99 -14.02
N ALA A 287 -16.43 -7.59 -12.75
CA ALA A 287 -15.83 -8.41 -11.69
C ALA A 287 -16.50 -9.79 -11.54
N GLY A 288 -17.77 -9.93 -11.92
CA GLY A 288 -18.51 -11.19 -11.91
C GLY A 288 -17.97 -12.25 -12.88
N ASP A 289 -17.19 -11.84 -13.88
CA ASP A 289 -16.57 -12.76 -14.84
C ASP A 289 -15.35 -13.49 -14.23
N PHE A 290 -14.93 -13.12 -13.02
CA PHE A 290 -13.82 -13.72 -12.28
C PHE A 290 -14.35 -14.64 -11.17
N PRO A 291 -14.38 -15.97 -11.38
CA PRO A 291 -15.04 -16.91 -10.45
C PRO A 291 -14.30 -17.06 -9.11
N ASN A 292 -13.07 -16.55 -9.00
CA ASN A 292 -12.23 -16.64 -7.81
C ASN A 292 -12.35 -15.42 -6.88
N SER A 293 -13.35 -14.56 -7.07
CA SER A 293 -13.62 -13.43 -6.18
C SER A 293 -13.70 -13.90 -4.71
N ILE A 294 -13.10 -13.13 -3.80
CA ILE A 294 -12.96 -13.51 -2.39
C ILE A 294 -13.97 -12.76 -1.51
N SER A 295 -14.58 -13.49 -0.57
CA SER A 295 -15.50 -12.90 0.42
C SER A 295 -14.78 -12.00 1.41
N ASP A 296 -15.55 -11.19 2.14
CA ASP A 296 -15.00 -10.32 3.19
C ASP A 296 -14.39 -11.11 4.35
N GLU A 297 -14.87 -12.33 4.64
CA GLU A 297 -14.22 -13.21 5.62
C GLU A 297 -12.85 -13.68 5.15
N ILE A 298 -12.75 -14.17 3.91
CA ILE A 298 -11.47 -14.62 3.32
C ILE A 298 -10.49 -13.45 3.25
N PHE A 299 -10.95 -12.28 2.79
CA PHE A 299 -10.12 -11.08 2.73
C PHE A 299 -9.60 -10.65 4.10
N SER A 300 -10.45 -10.67 5.13
CA SER A 300 -10.04 -10.38 6.50
C SER A 300 -8.97 -11.35 7.00
N LYS A 301 -9.12 -12.64 6.66
CA LYS A 301 -8.15 -13.68 7.00
C LYS A 301 -6.82 -13.50 6.30
N ILE A 302 -6.82 -13.20 4.99
CA ILE A 302 -5.62 -12.84 4.24
C ILE A 302 -4.89 -11.67 4.91
N VAL A 303 -5.61 -10.59 5.25
CA VAL A 303 -4.99 -9.42 5.90
C VAL A 303 -4.37 -9.77 7.25
N ALA A 304 -5.10 -10.50 8.08
CA ALA A 304 -4.62 -10.90 9.40
C ALA A 304 -3.35 -11.78 9.31
N VAL A 305 -3.36 -12.77 8.41
CA VAL A 305 -2.22 -13.69 8.28
C VAL A 305 -1.01 -13.00 7.63
N ILE A 306 -1.20 -12.07 6.68
CA ILE A 306 -0.08 -11.23 6.17
C ILE A 306 0.54 -10.42 7.32
N ARG A 307 -0.27 -9.76 8.14
CA ARG A 307 0.22 -9.00 9.32
C ARG A 307 0.99 -9.89 10.28
N ILE A 308 0.56 -11.13 10.48
CA ILE A 308 1.28 -12.11 11.30
C ILE A 308 2.61 -12.53 10.67
N ALA A 309 2.60 -12.87 9.37
CA ALA A 309 3.75 -13.43 8.68
C ALA A 309 4.87 -12.39 8.47
N VAL A 310 4.51 -11.14 8.13
CA VAL A 310 5.47 -10.04 7.90
C VAL A 310 5.13 -8.83 8.80
N PRO A 311 5.40 -8.93 10.12
CA PRO A 311 4.88 -7.99 11.12
C PRO A 311 5.35 -6.54 10.97
N TYR A 312 6.46 -6.32 10.28
CA TYR A 312 7.07 -5.00 10.07
C TYR A 312 6.71 -4.33 8.75
N THR A 313 6.15 -5.10 7.80
CA THR A 313 5.76 -4.60 6.48
C THR A 313 4.43 -3.85 6.58
N GLY A 314 4.39 -2.63 6.02
CA GLY A 314 3.16 -1.87 5.94
C GLY A 314 2.13 -2.57 5.06
N MET A 315 0.84 -2.40 5.35
CA MET A 315 -0.23 -2.88 4.48
C MET A 315 -1.08 -1.72 4.00
N ILE A 316 -1.40 -1.74 2.69
CA ILE A 316 -2.19 -0.72 1.99
C ILE A 316 -3.55 -1.30 1.61
N ILE A 317 -4.61 -0.55 1.92
CA ILE A 317 -5.95 -0.75 1.37
C ILE A 317 -6.40 0.52 0.64
N SER A 318 -7.09 0.35 -0.49
CA SER A 318 -7.58 1.44 -1.33
C SER A 318 -9.10 1.60 -1.24
N THR A 319 -9.63 2.58 -1.97
CA THR A 319 -11.07 2.82 -2.13
C THR A 319 -11.78 1.83 -3.07
N ARG A 320 -11.09 0.75 -3.48
CA ARG A 320 -11.72 -0.46 -4.05
C ARG A 320 -12.69 -1.11 -3.07
N GLU A 321 -12.41 -0.95 -1.79
CA GLU A 321 -13.11 -1.61 -0.69
C GLU A 321 -14.20 -0.71 -0.10
N SER A 322 -15.32 -1.32 0.29
CA SER A 322 -16.41 -0.63 0.99
C SER A 322 -15.95 -0.11 2.36
N GLN A 323 -16.67 0.86 2.92
CA GLN A 323 -16.39 1.36 4.28
C GLN A 323 -16.40 0.23 5.32
N GLU A 324 -17.29 -0.76 5.19
CA GLU A 324 -17.41 -1.89 6.10
C GLU A 324 -16.18 -2.82 6.01
N SER A 325 -15.80 -3.24 4.81
CA SER A 325 -14.60 -4.04 4.57
C SER A 325 -13.36 -3.31 5.11
N ARG A 326 -13.21 -2.02 4.77
CA ARG A 326 -12.12 -1.17 5.29
C ARG A 326 -12.11 -1.12 6.81
N LYS A 327 -13.26 -0.94 7.47
CA LYS A 327 -13.37 -0.93 8.94
C LYS A 327 -12.83 -2.22 9.55
N LYS A 328 -13.23 -3.36 9.00
CA LYS A 328 -12.84 -4.68 9.50
C LYS A 328 -11.33 -4.88 9.43
N VAL A 329 -10.72 -4.62 8.28
CA VAL A 329 -9.29 -4.89 8.08
C VAL A 329 -8.36 -3.83 8.69
N LEU A 330 -8.87 -2.63 9.00
CA LEU A 330 -8.14 -1.63 9.80
C LEU A 330 -7.71 -2.20 11.16
N GLU A 331 -8.54 -3.03 11.80
CA GLU A 331 -8.19 -3.65 13.07
C GLU A 331 -7.16 -4.77 12.91
N LEU A 332 -7.14 -5.44 11.76
CA LEU A 332 -6.42 -6.70 11.55
C LEU A 332 -4.98 -6.50 11.04
N GLY A 333 -4.69 -5.42 10.32
CA GLY A 333 -3.33 -5.25 9.81
C GLY A 333 -3.04 -4.02 8.97
N ILE A 334 -4.06 -3.33 8.46
CA ILE A 334 -3.84 -2.16 7.60
C ILE A 334 -3.13 -1.03 8.33
N SER A 335 -2.12 -0.45 7.67
CA SER A 335 -1.32 0.66 8.19
C SER A 335 -1.41 1.93 7.35
N GLN A 336 -1.82 1.80 6.08
CA GLN A 336 -1.95 2.92 5.16
C GLN A 336 -3.25 2.78 4.37
N ILE A 337 -3.88 3.90 4.06
CA ILE A 337 -5.16 3.93 3.40
C ILE A 337 -5.29 5.13 2.47
N SER A 338 -5.95 4.94 1.33
CA SER A 338 -6.30 6.06 0.47
C SER A 338 -7.58 6.75 0.96
N GLY A 339 -7.64 8.08 0.88
CA GLY A 339 -8.81 8.89 1.25
C GLY A 339 -9.13 9.93 0.19
N GLY A 340 -10.41 10.22 -0.04
CA GLY A 340 -10.84 11.19 -1.05
C GLY A 340 -10.37 10.87 -2.48
N SER A 341 -10.16 9.59 -2.80
CA SER A 341 -9.44 9.18 -4.00
C SER A 341 -10.24 9.39 -5.28
N ARG A 342 -9.55 9.76 -6.36
CA ARG A 342 -10.06 9.78 -7.74
C ARG A 342 -9.24 8.79 -8.56
N THR A 343 -9.95 7.94 -9.30
CA THR A 343 -9.36 6.86 -10.11
C THR A 343 -9.27 7.20 -11.59
N SER A 344 -9.74 8.39 -11.96
CA SER A 344 -9.65 8.98 -13.29
C SER A 344 -8.39 9.83 -13.46
N VAL A 345 -7.95 9.98 -14.71
CA VAL A 345 -6.84 10.82 -15.11
C VAL A 345 -7.29 12.29 -15.09
N GLY A 346 -6.82 13.04 -14.10
CA GLY A 346 -7.18 14.46 -13.93
C GLY A 346 -8.46 14.70 -13.12
N GLY A 347 -8.86 13.75 -12.27
CA GLY A 347 -10.14 13.80 -11.55
C GLY A 347 -10.20 14.66 -10.28
N TYR A 348 -9.10 15.30 -9.85
CA TYR A 348 -9.07 16.05 -8.59
C TYR A 348 -9.40 17.54 -8.75
N ALA A 349 -8.84 18.21 -9.75
CA ALA A 349 -9.06 19.64 -9.99
C ALA A 349 -10.46 19.90 -10.56
N GLU A 350 -10.92 19.01 -11.44
CA GLU A 350 -12.24 19.09 -12.05
C GLU A 350 -12.91 17.71 -12.00
N THR A 351 -14.19 17.68 -11.67
CA THR A 351 -14.97 16.43 -11.70
C THR A 351 -15.18 16.02 -13.15
N GLU A 352 -14.74 14.82 -13.52
CA GLU A 352 -15.02 14.27 -14.84
C GLU A 352 -16.52 14.08 -15.09
N LEU A 353 -16.96 14.46 -16.29
CA LEU A 353 -18.29 14.14 -16.78
C LEU A 353 -18.35 12.65 -17.18
N PRO A 354 -19.53 11.98 -17.07
CA PRO A 354 -19.68 10.56 -17.40
C PRO A 354 -19.19 10.19 -18.81
N ASP A 355 -19.45 11.04 -19.81
CA ASP A 355 -19.04 10.80 -21.21
C ASP A 355 -17.51 10.85 -21.43
N HIS A 356 -16.75 11.29 -20.42
CA HIS A 356 -15.30 11.40 -20.44
C HIS A 356 -14.62 10.49 -19.42
N ASN A 357 -15.34 9.46 -18.93
CA ASN A 357 -14.85 8.54 -17.92
C ASN A 357 -13.47 7.97 -18.30
N SER A 358 -12.49 8.20 -17.44
CA SER A 358 -11.15 7.63 -17.54
C SER A 358 -10.76 6.80 -16.31
N ALA A 359 -11.73 6.45 -15.46
CA ALA A 359 -11.49 5.73 -14.21
C ALA A 359 -10.91 4.31 -14.42
N GLN A 360 -9.91 3.94 -13.63
CA GLN A 360 -9.33 2.58 -13.68
C GLN A 360 -10.24 1.52 -13.02
N PHE A 361 -11.08 1.92 -12.06
CA PHE A 361 -12.03 1.05 -11.37
C PHE A 361 -13.11 1.89 -10.70
N ASP A 362 -14.25 1.24 -10.45
CA ASP A 362 -15.37 1.83 -9.72
C ASP A 362 -15.03 2.01 -8.24
N VAL A 363 -15.08 3.25 -7.78
CA VAL A 363 -14.75 3.61 -6.40
C VAL A 363 -15.90 3.19 -5.47
N SER A 364 -15.63 2.31 -4.51
CA SER A 364 -16.61 1.88 -3.51
C SER A 364 -16.75 2.85 -2.33
N ASP A 365 -15.68 3.56 -1.98
CA ASP A 365 -15.68 4.57 -0.92
C ASP A 365 -15.44 5.97 -1.51
N THR A 366 -16.53 6.71 -1.67
CA THR A 366 -16.58 8.03 -2.34
C THR A 366 -16.49 9.20 -1.37
N ARG A 367 -16.28 8.93 -0.07
CA ARG A 367 -16.17 9.95 0.97
C ARG A 367 -14.98 10.87 0.71
N THR A 368 -15.16 12.15 1.03
CA THR A 368 -14.11 13.17 1.02
C THR A 368 -12.99 12.82 2.01
N LEU A 369 -11.83 13.47 1.87
CA LEU A 369 -10.74 13.25 2.82
C LEU A 369 -11.15 13.61 4.26
N ASP A 370 -11.88 14.71 4.46
CA ASP A 370 -12.33 15.12 5.80
C ASP A 370 -13.27 14.10 6.44
N GLU A 371 -14.22 13.55 5.69
CA GLU A 371 -15.11 12.48 6.17
C GLU A 371 -14.34 11.20 6.53
N VAL A 372 -13.31 10.83 5.77
CA VAL A 372 -12.46 9.68 6.09
C VAL A 372 -11.61 9.95 7.33
N VAL A 373 -11.04 11.16 7.48
CA VAL A 373 -10.31 11.56 8.68
C VAL A 373 -11.23 11.54 9.90
N ASN A 374 -12.42 12.13 9.79
CA ASN A 374 -13.44 12.15 10.83
C ASN A 374 -13.82 10.73 11.29
N TRP A 375 -14.13 9.86 10.32
CA TRP A 375 -14.46 8.45 10.57
C TRP A 375 -13.34 7.71 11.31
N LEU A 376 -12.08 7.92 10.91
CA LEU A 376 -10.95 7.32 11.61
C LEU A 376 -10.82 7.83 13.05
N LEU A 377 -11.06 9.13 13.29
CA LEU A 377 -11.06 9.70 14.63
C LEU A 377 -12.17 9.12 15.52
N GLU A 378 -13.37 8.91 14.96
CA GLU A 378 -14.49 8.26 15.68
C GLU A 378 -14.17 6.82 16.09
N LEU A 379 -13.46 6.09 15.22
CA LEU A 379 -12.97 4.75 15.52
C LEU A 379 -11.77 4.72 16.49
N GLY A 380 -11.24 5.90 16.87
CA GLY A 380 -10.10 6.02 17.78
C GLY A 380 -8.73 5.83 17.10
N TYR A 381 -8.68 5.86 15.77
CA TYR A 381 -7.43 5.90 15.00
C TYR A 381 -6.84 7.32 14.95
N ILE A 382 -5.55 7.39 14.63
CA ILE A 382 -4.78 8.62 14.45
C ILE A 382 -4.44 8.73 12.95
N PRO A 383 -5.24 9.48 12.16
CA PRO A 383 -4.89 9.79 10.78
C PRO A 383 -3.54 10.50 10.73
N SER A 384 -2.65 10.05 9.86
CA SER A 384 -1.28 10.58 9.76
C SER A 384 -0.92 10.91 8.32
N PHE A 385 -0.30 12.06 8.13
CA PHE A 385 0.29 12.49 6.86
C PHE A 385 1.83 12.47 6.91
N CYS A 386 2.38 11.67 7.84
CA CYS A 386 3.81 11.62 8.12
C CYS A 386 4.65 11.21 6.91
N THR A 387 5.75 11.93 6.70
CA THR A 387 6.77 11.66 5.68
C THR A 387 8.18 11.69 6.26
N ALA A 388 8.30 11.65 7.59
CA ALA A 388 9.56 11.85 8.31
C ALA A 388 10.60 10.76 8.03
N CYS A 389 10.21 9.49 7.89
CA CYS A 389 11.17 8.41 7.65
C CYS A 389 11.99 8.65 6.38
N TYR A 390 11.31 9.00 5.29
CA TYR A 390 11.93 9.31 4.01
C TYR A 390 12.94 10.47 4.11
N ARG A 391 12.57 11.55 4.82
CA ARG A 391 13.36 12.80 4.87
C ARG A 391 14.49 12.77 5.89
N GLU A 392 14.45 11.83 6.83
CA GLU A 392 15.51 11.57 7.82
C GLU A 392 16.42 10.41 7.39
N GLY A 393 16.32 9.95 6.13
CA GLY A 393 17.15 8.85 5.60
C GLY A 393 16.91 7.50 6.28
N ARG A 394 15.69 7.29 6.81
CA ARG A 394 15.20 6.04 7.40
C ARG A 394 14.39 5.27 6.36
N THR A 395 15.09 4.71 5.38
CA THR A 395 14.56 3.85 4.31
C THR A 395 15.22 2.47 4.40
N GLY A 396 14.64 1.44 3.78
CA GLY A 396 15.24 0.09 3.75
C GLY A 396 15.56 -0.49 5.15
N ASP A 397 16.79 -0.97 5.33
CA ASP A 397 17.30 -1.61 6.55
C ASP A 397 17.24 -0.70 7.78
N ARG A 398 17.45 0.61 7.58
CA ARG A 398 17.39 1.62 8.66
C ARG A 398 15.96 1.79 9.17
N PHE A 399 14.98 1.78 8.27
CA PHE A 399 13.58 1.76 8.67
C PHE A 399 13.26 0.49 9.45
N MET A 400 13.64 -0.68 8.92
CA MET A 400 13.39 -1.96 9.59
C MET A 400 14.02 -2.03 10.98
N SER A 401 15.23 -1.50 11.16
CA SER A 401 15.91 -1.43 12.46
C SER A 401 15.14 -0.58 13.48
N LEU A 402 14.52 0.52 13.05
CA LEU A 402 13.68 1.35 13.90
C LEU A 402 12.40 0.62 14.34
N VAL A 403 11.75 -0.11 13.41
CA VAL A 403 10.54 -0.86 13.72
C VAL A 403 10.85 -2.05 14.63
N LYS A 404 11.87 -2.85 14.30
CA LYS A 404 12.32 -4.03 15.05
C LYS A 404 12.77 -3.69 16.48
N SER A 405 13.33 -2.50 16.70
CA SER A 405 13.75 -2.03 18.04
C SER A 405 12.61 -1.42 18.88
N GLY A 406 11.39 -1.32 18.35
CA GLY A 406 10.25 -0.72 19.05
C GLY A 406 10.32 0.81 19.21
N GLN A 407 11.35 1.47 18.67
CA GLN A 407 11.51 2.93 18.74
C GLN A 407 10.51 3.69 17.87
N ILE A 408 9.74 2.99 17.04
CA ILE A 408 8.66 3.56 16.23
C ILE A 408 7.64 4.35 17.05
N ALA A 409 7.38 3.98 18.32
CA ALA A 409 6.48 4.71 19.20
C ALA A 409 7.01 6.11 19.57
N ASN A 410 8.33 6.28 19.64
CA ASN A 410 8.98 7.55 19.99
C ASN A 410 9.18 8.48 18.78
N CYS A 411 9.04 7.98 17.56
CA CYS A 411 9.16 8.79 16.34
C CYS A 411 7.81 8.92 15.62
N CYS A 412 7.22 7.80 15.22
CA CYS A 412 6.02 7.80 14.37
C CYS A 412 4.75 8.19 15.12
N GLY A 413 4.65 7.89 16.42
CA GLY A 413 3.57 8.37 17.30
C GLY A 413 3.48 9.90 17.30
N PRO A 414 4.50 10.59 17.80
CA PRO A 414 4.56 12.06 17.80
C PRO A 414 4.41 12.67 16.40
N ASN A 415 5.08 12.12 15.38
CA ASN A 415 4.94 12.60 14.01
C ASN A 415 3.49 12.49 13.49
N ALA A 416 2.77 11.42 13.84
CA ALA A 416 1.36 11.30 13.48
C ALA A 416 0.51 12.42 14.10
N LEU A 417 0.69 12.69 15.40
CA LEU A 417 -0.03 13.77 16.09
C LEU A 417 0.27 15.15 15.50
N MET A 418 1.54 15.42 15.18
CA MET A 418 1.93 16.70 14.55
C MET A 418 1.32 16.85 13.17
N THR A 419 1.40 15.83 12.32
CA THR A 419 0.79 15.90 10.97
C THR A 419 -0.74 15.93 10.99
N LEU A 420 -1.37 15.29 11.97
CA LEU A 420 -2.80 15.44 12.21
C LEU A 420 -3.11 16.88 12.61
N LYS A 421 -2.36 17.46 13.55
CA LYS A 421 -2.54 18.85 13.98
C LYS A 421 -2.42 19.82 12.80
N GLU A 422 -1.45 19.64 11.91
CA GLU A 422 -1.36 20.43 10.67
C GLU A 422 -2.64 20.32 9.84
N TYR A 423 -3.15 19.10 9.67
CA TYR A 423 -4.39 18.88 8.93
C TYR A 423 -5.59 19.59 9.56
N LEU A 424 -5.71 19.52 10.89
CA LEU A 424 -6.80 20.13 11.64
C LEU A 424 -6.80 21.66 11.60
N GLU A 425 -5.63 22.28 11.53
CA GLU A 425 -5.50 23.74 11.42
C GLU A 425 -5.77 24.25 10.00
N ASP A 426 -5.39 23.48 8.98
CA ASP A 426 -5.35 23.96 7.61
C ASP A 426 -6.55 23.55 6.75
N TYR A 427 -7.17 22.39 7.01
CA TYR A 427 -8.11 21.78 6.06
C TYR A 427 -9.38 21.18 6.67
N ALA A 428 -9.37 20.85 7.97
CA ALA A 428 -10.46 20.09 8.58
C ALA A 428 -11.75 20.90 8.74
N SER A 429 -12.89 20.23 8.64
CA SER A 429 -14.17 20.79 9.10
C SER A 429 -14.18 20.99 10.62
N GLU A 430 -15.13 21.77 11.13
CA GLU A 430 -15.21 22.06 12.57
C GLU A 430 -15.36 20.79 13.42
N ASP A 431 -16.23 19.87 13.01
CA ASP A 431 -16.46 18.62 13.74
C ASP A 431 -15.19 17.75 13.77
N THR A 432 -14.53 17.59 12.62
CA THR A 432 -13.25 16.87 12.51
C THR A 432 -12.17 17.52 13.38
N ARG A 433 -12.11 18.85 13.40
CA ARG A 433 -11.20 19.62 14.24
C ARG A 433 -11.42 19.35 15.72
N GLN A 434 -12.66 19.42 16.22
CA GLN A 434 -12.96 19.17 17.63
C GLN A 434 -12.60 17.74 18.07
N LYS A 435 -13.00 16.74 17.28
CA LYS A 435 -12.67 15.33 17.54
C LYS A 435 -11.16 15.10 17.53
N GLY A 436 -10.48 15.66 16.53
CA GLY A 436 -9.04 15.53 16.36
C GLY A 436 -8.23 16.17 17.48
N LEU A 437 -8.60 17.37 17.94
CA LEU A 437 -7.95 18.03 19.06
C LEU A 437 -8.11 17.25 20.37
N LYS A 438 -9.32 16.73 20.62
CA LYS A 438 -9.57 15.85 21.78
C LYS A 438 -8.71 14.59 21.74
N LEU A 439 -8.57 13.98 20.56
CA LEU A 439 -7.71 12.82 20.37
C LEU A 439 -6.22 13.16 20.57
N ILE A 440 -5.74 14.28 20.02
CA ILE A 440 -4.34 14.73 20.19
C ILE A 440 -4.00 14.91 21.66
N LEU A 441 -4.88 15.55 22.44
CA LEU A 441 -4.65 15.74 23.88
C LEU A 441 -4.48 14.38 24.59
N LYS A 442 -5.41 13.45 24.35
CA LYS A 442 -5.37 12.10 24.93
C LYS A 442 -4.12 11.30 24.53
N GLU A 443 -3.72 11.35 23.27
CA GLU A 443 -2.61 10.56 22.75
C GLU A 443 -1.24 11.16 23.05
N THR A 444 -1.15 12.49 23.26
CA THR A 444 0.10 13.14 23.67
C THR A 444 0.57 12.65 25.04
N ASP A 445 -0.35 12.43 25.98
CA ASP A 445 -0.04 11.90 27.30
C ASP A 445 0.53 10.47 27.26
N ARG A 446 0.16 9.71 26.21
CA ARG A 446 0.58 8.33 25.96
C ARG A 446 1.96 8.20 25.32
N ILE A 447 2.61 9.31 24.94
CA ILE A 447 3.99 9.27 24.44
C ILE A 447 4.91 8.76 25.57
N PRO A 448 5.59 7.60 25.41
CA PRO A 448 6.29 6.96 26.52
C PRO A 448 7.50 7.75 27.03
N ASN A 449 8.27 8.36 26.11
CA ASN A 449 9.48 9.09 26.45
C ASN A 449 9.14 10.55 26.85
N PRO A 450 9.43 10.98 28.10
CA PRO A 450 9.06 12.33 28.56
C PRO A 450 9.71 13.46 27.76
N LYS A 451 10.95 13.30 27.31
CA LYS A 451 11.66 14.31 26.49
C LYS A 451 10.99 14.47 25.12
N ILE A 452 10.65 13.35 24.48
CA ILE A 452 9.94 13.34 23.20
C ILE A 452 8.55 13.96 23.37
N ARG A 453 7.84 13.63 24.46
CA ARG A 453 6.55 14.22 24.78
C ARG A 453 6.63 15.74 24.93
N GLU A 454 7.64 16.26 25.62
CA GLU A 454 7.84 17.70 25.77
C GLU A 454 8.08 18.40 24.41
N ILE A 455 8.93 17.82 23.57
CA ILE A 455 9.19 18.33 22.21
C ILE A 455 7.91 18.29 21.38
N ALA A 456 7.12 17.21 21.47
CA ALA A 456 5.87 17.07 20.74
C ALA A 456 4.86 18.14 21.16
N ILE A 457 4.70 18.39 22.48
CA ILE A 457 3.84 19.45 23.00
C ILE A 457 4.28 20.82 22.48
N ARG A 458 5.59 21.09 22.48
CA ARG A 458 6.15 22.35 21.96
C ARG A 458 5.84 22.54 20.48
N ASN A 459 6.05 21.50 19.67
CA ASN A 459 5.78 21.53 18.24
C ASN A 459 4.29 21.65 17.95
N LEU A 460 3.41 20.95 18.69
CA LEU A 460 1.95 21.08 18.57
C LEU A 460 1.48 22.53 18.83
N LYS A 461 2.07 23.23 19.80
CA LYS A 461 1.82 24.65 20.05
C LYS A 461 2.33 25.54 18.91
N ALA A 462 3.53 25.26 18.41
CA ALA A 462 4.09 25.99 17.28
C ALA A 462 3.25 25.80 15.99
N ILE A 463 2.66 24.62 15.78
CA ILE A 463 1.73 24.36 14.67
C ILE A 463 0.46 25.20 14.80
N ALA A 464 -0.12 25.28 16.00
CA ALA A 464 -1.25 26.18 16.26
C ALA A 464 -0.90 27.67 16.01
N ALA A 465 0.37 28.04 16.14
CA ALA A 465 0.89 29.38 15.84
C ALA A 465 1.32 29.58 14.36
N GLY A 466 1.08 28.60 13.48
CA GLY A 466 1.32 28.73 12.04
C GLY A 466 2.60 28.07 11.51
N GLN A 467 3.45 27.48 12.36
CA GLN A 467 4.63 26.74 11.90
C GLN A 467 4.22 25.35 11.35
N ARG A 468 4.99 24.81 10.41
CA ARG A 468 4.66 23.53 9.73
C ARG A 468 5.90 22.68 9.53
N ASP A 469 5.67 21.41 9.21
CA ASP A 469 6.65 20.41 8.80
C ASP A 469 7.67 20.00 9.88
N PHE A 470 7.22 19.96 11.14
CA PHE A 470 8.01 19.36 12.23
C PHE A 470 8.12 17.85 12.08
N ARG A 471 9.26 17.30 12.51
CA ARG A 471 9.52 15.87 12.49
C ARG A 471 10.54 15.44 13.54
N PHE A 472 10.38 14.20 14.00
CA PHE A 472 11.30 13.43 14.83
C PHE A 472 12.05 12.38 14.02
#